data_AF-M5BK80-F1
#
_entry.id   AF-M5BK80-F1
#
_cell.length_a   1.000
_cell.length_b   1.000
_cell.length_c   1.000
_cell.angle_alpha   90.00
_cell.angle_beta   90.00
_cell.angle_gamma   90.00
#
_symmetry.space_group_name_H-M   'P 1'
#
loop_
_entity.id
_entity.type
_entity.pdbx_description
1 polymer ?
#
loop_
_entity_poly.entity_id
_entity_poly.type
_entity_poly.pdbx_seq_one_letter_code
_entity_poly.pdbx_strand_id
1 'polypeptide(L)'
;MSDTAGKVIECKAGVCWGPGEPIVIEDVQVAPPKAGEVRIKILHTGICHTDEYTRSGKDSEGAFPVILGHEGGGVVESVGEGVTGVKPVRINAIALPI
;
A
#
# COMPACT_ATOMS: atom_id res chain seq x y z
N MET A 1 -10.03 0.74 -17.36
CA MET A 1 -8.87 0.76 -16.45
C MET A 1 -8.78 2.14 -15.83
N SER A 2 -8.13 2.29 -14.68
CA SER A 2 -7.88 3.62 -14.08
C SER A 2 -7.03 4.49 -15.01
N ASP A 3 -7.19 5.81 -14.95
CA ASP A 3 -6.42 6.78 -15.75
C ASP A 3 -4.92 6.82 -15.39
N THR A 4 -4.59 6.19 -14.25
CA THR A 4 -3.25 6.03 -13.68
C THR A 4 -2.57 4.70 -14.04
N ALA A 5 -3.22 3.83 -14.81
CA ALA A 5 -2.64 2.55 -15.23
C ALA A 5 -1.34 2.76 -16.04
N GLY A 6 -0.29 2.00 -15.71
CA GLY A 6 1.03 2.09 -16.35
C GLY A 6 1.87 3.30 -15.94
N LYS A 7 1.40 4.13 -14.99
CA LYS A 7 2.12 5.31 -14.48
C LYS A 7 2.47 5.15 -13.01
N VAL A 8 3.52 5.85 -12.57
CA VAL A 8 3.78 6.06 -11.14
C VAL A 8 2.65 6.89 -10.56
N ILE A 9 2.20 6.53 -9.34
CA ILE A 9 1.21 7.29 -8.57
C ILE A 9 1.92 7.91 -7.37
N GLU A 10 1.64 9.18 -7.12
CA GLU A 10 1.97 9.84 -5.84
C GLU A 10 0.76 9.73 -4.91
N CYS A 11 0.97 9.27 -3.68
CA CYS A 11 -0.09 9.17 -2.67
C CYS A 11 0.47 9.27 -1.25
N LYS A 12 -0.42 9.49 -0.27
CA LYS A 12 -0.02 9.40 1.15
C LYS A 12 0.20 7.96 1.58
N ALA A 13 1.17 7.75 2.45
CA ALA A 13 1.36 6.51 3.20
C ALA A 13 1.88 6.81 4.61
N GLY A 14 1.59 5.93 5.55
CA GLY A 14 2.23 5.90 6.86
C GLY A 14 3.58 5.19 6.79
N VAL A 15 4.67 5.93 6.91
CA VAL A 15 6.05 5.43 6.85
C VAL A 15 6.61 5.37 8.27
N CYS A 16 7.17 4.22 8.63
CA CYS A 16 8.00 4.07 9.83
C CYS A 16 9.47 4.03 9.38
N TRP A 17 10.26 5.04 9.76
CA TRP A 17 11.64 5.19 9.31
C TRP A 17 12.63 4.30 10.07
N GLY A 18 12.31 3.92 11.31
CA GLY A 18 13.16 3.10 12.15
C GLY A 18 12.42 2.40 13.28
N PRO A 19 13.05 1.42 13.94
CA PRO A 19 12.44 0.69 15.05
C PRO A 19 12.14 1.62 16.22
N GLY A 20 10.89 1.56 16.71
CA GLY A 20 10.38 2.39 17.79
C GLY A 20 9.98 3.81 17.37
N GLU A 21 10.25 4.22 16.13
CA GLU A 21 9.92 5.55 15.63
C GLU A 21 8.41 5.71 15.37
N PRO A 22 7.88 6.95 15.47
CA PRO A 22 6.50 7.22 15.10
C PRO A 22 6.27 6.95 13.60
N ILE A 23 5.05 6.52 13.28
CA ILE A 23 4.60 6.46 11.88
C ILE A 23 4.30 7.90 11.43
N VAL A 24 4.92 8.33 10.33
CA VAL A 24 4.72 9.65 9.73
C VAL A 24 3.93 9.53 8.43
N ILE A 25 2.99 10.44 8.20
CA ILE A 25 2.20 10.47 6.97
C ILE A 25 2.94 11.30 5.92
N GLU A 26 3.40 10.67 4.86
CA GLU A 26 4.23 11.29 3.82
C GLU A 26 3.76 10.95 2.41
N ASP A 27 4.16 11.76 1.43
CA ASP A 27 3.95 11.44 0.01
C ASP A 27 4.97 10.40 -0.45
N VAL A 28 4.48 9.33 -1.06
CA VAL A 28 5.30 8.23 -1.61
C VAL A 28 4.95 7.99 -3.08
N GLN A 29 5.90 7.40 -3.79
CA GLN A 29 5.72 6.99 -5.18
C GLN A 29 5.48 5.49 -5.28
N VAL A 30 4.33 5.11 -5.85
CA VAL A 30 3.97 3.71 -6.10
C VAL A 30 4.12 3.42 -7.59
N ALA A 31 5.06 2.53 -7.92
CA ALA A 31 5.30 2.08 -9.28
C ALA A 31 4.06 1.38 -9.88
N PRO A 32 3.91 1.34 -11.22
CA PRO A 32 2.93 0.46 -11.86
C PRO A 32 3.23 -1.02 -11.56
N PRO A 33 2.19 -1.89 -11.50
CA PRO A 33 2.40 -3.31 -11.24
C PRO A 33 3.17 -3.98 -12.38
N LYS A 34 4.13 -4.84 -12.02
CA LYS A 34 4.86 -5.73 -12.95
C LYS A 34 4.04 -6.98 -13.27
N ALA A 35 4.59 -7.86 -14.10
CA ALA A 35 3.97 -9.15 -14.40
C ALA A 35 3.61 -9.93 -13.12
N GLY A 36 2.38 -10.42 -13.03
CA GLY A 36 1.85 -11.14 -11.86
C GLY A 36 1.44 -10.25 -10.68
N GLU A 37 1.67 -8.94 -10.71
CA GLU A 37 1.36 -8.02 -9.61
C GLU A 37 0.01 -7.32 -9.79
N VAL A 38 -0.59 -6.92 -8.68
CA VAL A 38 -1.85 -6.15 -8.64
C VAL A 38 -1.60 -4.88 -7.84
N ARG A 39 -2.00 -3.73 -8.39
CA ARG A 39 -1.99 -2.47 -7.65
C ARG A 39 -3.41 -2.15 -7.17
N ILE A 40 -3.53 -1.95 -5.86
CA ILE A 40 -4.81 -1.78 -5.18
C ILE A 40 -4.85 -0.37 -4.58
N LYS A 41 -5.96 0.32 -4.78
CA LYS A 41 -6.28 1.51 -4.00
C LYS A 41 -6.92 1.06 -2.69
N ILE A 42 -6.17 1.20 -1.59
CA ILE A 42 -6.68 0.92 -0.25
C ILE A 42 -7.79 1.93 0.10
N LEU A 43 -8.90 1.43 0.63
CA LEU A 43 -10.03 2.23 1.08
C LEU A 43 -10.14 2.26 2.60
N HIS A 44 -9.72 1.20 3.27
CA HIS A 44 -9.61 1.12 4.73
C HIS A 44 -8.50 0.14 5.11
N THR A 45 -7.83 0.37 6.23
CA THR A 45 -6.91 -0.60 6.84
C THR A 45 -7.10 -0.59 8.36
N GLY A 46 -7.01 -1.77 8.97
CA GLY A 46 -6.95 -1.95 10.41
C GLY A 46 -5.54 -1.73 10.95
N ILE A 47 -5.45 -1.54 12.27
CA ILE A 47 -4.21 -1.60 13.03
C ILE A 47 -4.30 -2.86 13.89
N CYS A 48 -3.35 -3.76 13.69
CA CYS A 48 -3.23 -4.99 14.45
C CYS A 48 -2.04 -4.91 15.41
N HIS A 49 -2.04 -5.78 16.42
CA HIS A 49 -0.92 -5.87 17.37
C HIS A 49 0.40 -6.23 16.67
N THR A 50 0.34 -7.00 15.58
CA THR A 50 1.52 -7.35 14.76
C THR A 50 2.15 -6.13 14.10
N ASP A 51 1.37 -5.13 13.70
CA ASP A 51 1.93 -3.89 13.14
C ASP A 51 2.76 -3.15 14.20
N GLU A 52 2.25 -3.06 15.43
CA GLU A 52 2.98 -2.47 16.55
C GLU A 52 4.20 -3.31 16.96
N TYR A 53 4.09 -4.64 16.92
CA TYR A 53 5.20 -5.53 17.21
C TYR A 53 6.38 -5.27 16.27
N THR A 54 6.13 -5.19 14.97
CA THR A 54 7.15 -4.83 13.97
C THR A 54 7.62 -3.39 14.16
N ARG A 55 6.71 -2.41 14.25
CA ARG A 55 7.06 -0.98 14.48
C ARG A 55 7.98 -0.81 15.68
N SER A 56 7.74 -1.52 16.77
CA SER A 56 8.51 -1.42 18.02
C SER A 56 9.95 -1.96 17.92
N GLY A 57 10.31 -2.63 16.81
CA GLY A 57 11.63 -3.23 16.60
C GLY A 57 11.83 -4.57 17.31
N LYS A 58 10.76 -5.17 17.86
CA LYS A 58 10.80 -6.49 18.49
C LYS A 58 10.74 -7.64 17.47
N ASP A 59 10.24 -7.34 16.28
CA ASP A 59 10.29 -8.23 15.13
C ASP A 59 11.69 -8.24 14.53
N SER A 60 12.38 -9.38 14.64
CA SER A 60 13.72 -9.58 14.06
C SER A 60 13.72 -9.57 12.53
N GLU A 61 12.55 -9.73 11.89
CA GLU A 61 12.38 -9.68 10.44
C GLU A 61 12.02 -8.28 9.94
N GLY A 62 11.80 -7.31 10.85
CA GLY A 62 11.45 -5.94 10.52
C GLY A 62 12.53 -5.24 9.68
N ALA A 63 12.16 -4.83 8.46
CA ALA A 63 13.05 -4.14 7.52
C ALA A 63 12.60 -2.69 7.32
N PHE A 64 13.33 -1.74 7.92
CA PHE A 64 13.02 -0.31 7.87
C PHE A 64 13.82 0.41 6.76
N PRO A 65 13.28 1.47 6.13
CA PRO A 65 11.95 2.06 6.35
C PRO A 65 10.82 1.16 5.83
N VAL A 66 9.67 1.18 6.51
CA VAL A 66 8.56 0.26 6.21
C VAL A 66 7.21 0.99 6.21
N ILE A 67 6.34 0.58 5.29
CA ILE A 67 4.90 0.89 5.32
C ILE A 67 4.21 -0.36 5.87
N LEU A 68 3.64 -0.25 7.07
CA LEU A 68 2.93 -1.34 7.77
C LEU A 68 1.47 -1.44 7.30
N GLY A 69 0.69 -2.32 7.92
CA GLY A 69 -0.72 -2.53 7.61
C GLY A 69 -0.92 -3.75 6.73
N HIS A 70 -1.46 -4.82 7.34
CA HIS A 70 -1.73 -6.09 6.67
C HIS A 70 -3.22 -6.47 6.68
N GLU A 71 -4.08 -5.62 7.26
CA GLU A 71 -5.52 -5.85 7.41
C GLU A 71 -6.32 -4.80 6.64
N GLY A 72 -6.23 -4.83 5.31
CA GLY A 72 -6.81 -3.82 4.43
C GLY A 72 -7.92 -4.30 3.50
N GLY A 73 -8.80 -3.38 3.12
CA GLY A 73 -9.80 -3.55 2.08
C GLY A 73 -9.68 -2.44 1.04
N GLY A 74 -9.76 -2.79 -0.25
CA GLY A 74 -9.55 -1.84 -1.33
C GLY A 74 -10.15 -2.29 -2.65
N VAL A 75 -9.89 -1.51 -3.69
CA VAL A 75 -10.35 -1.76 -5.06
C VAL A 75 -9.15 -1.87 -5.99
N VAL A 76 -9.23 -2.81 -6.95
CA VAL A 76 -8.17 -3.01 -7.94
C VAL A 76 -8.10 -1.80 -8.87
N GLU A 77 -6.96 -1.11 -8.86
CA GLU A 77 -6.69 0.07 -9.68
C GLU A 77 -6.12 -0.33 -11.05
N SER A 78 -5.11 -1.20 -11.05
CA SER A 78 -4.50 -1.79 -12.24
C SER A 78 -3.92 -3.18 -11.95
N VAL A 79 -3.72 -3.96 -13.00
CA VAL A 79 -3.13 -5.30 -12.95
C VAL A 79 -1.96 -5.37 -13.93
N GLY A 80 -0.92 -6.10 -13.57
CA GLY A 80 0.19 -6.37 -14.46
C GLY A 80 -0.09 -7.51 -15.43
N GLU A 81 0.88 -7.77 -16.31
CA GLU A 81 0.79 -8.83 -17.30
C GLU A 81 0.54 -10.21 -16.65
N GLY A 82 -0.30 -11.03 -17.28
CA GLY A 82 -0.58 -12.40 -16.84
C GLY A 82 -1.58 -12.55 -15.68
N VAL A 83 -2.01 -11.45 -15.04
CA VAL A 83 -3.03 -11.52 -13.97
C VAL A 83 -4.42 -11.77 -14.56
N THR A 84 -5.06 -12.86 -14.15
CA THR A 84 -6.41 -13.24 -14.62
C THR A 84 -7.45 -13.38 -13.50
N GLY A 85 -7.02 -13.50 -12.24
CA GLY A 85 -7.89 -13.75 -11.09
C GLY A 85 -8.70 -12.54 -10.62
N VAL A 86 -8.30 -11.33 -11.00
CA VAL A 86 -8.97 -10.07 -10.64
C VAL A 86 -8.99 -9.09 -11.81
N LYS A 87 -9.87 -8.09 -11.75
CA LYS A 87 -10.00 -7.07 -12.81
C LYS A 87 -10.07 -5.67 -12.21
N PRO A 88 -9.47 -4.65 -12.87
CA PRO A 88 -9.61 -3.27 -12.45
C PRO A 88 -11.07 -2.79 -12.44
N VAL A 89 -11.43 -2.00 -11.44
CA VAL A 89 -12.72 -1.30 -11.36
C VAL A 89 -12.50 0.17 -11.74
N ARG A 90 -13.49 0.82 -12.36
CA ARG A 90 -13.40 2.24 -12.72
C ARG A 90 -13.53 3.09 -11.45
N ILE A 91 -12.51 3.88 -11.13
CA ILE A 91 -12.48 4.77 -9.98
C ILE A 91 -12.37 6.20 -10.51
N ASN A 92 -13.35 7.07 -10.23
CA ASN A 92 -13.34 8.46 -10.67
C ASN A 92 -12.62 9.41 -9.67
N ALA A 93 -12.18 8.91 -8.51
CA ALA A 93 -11.45 9.70 -7.51
C ALA A 93 -10.62 8.83 -6.54
N ILE A 94 -9.35 9.21 -6.34
CA ILE A 94 -8.51 8.66 -5.28
C ILE A 94 -8.74 9.48 -4.00
N ALA A 95 -9.83 9.23 -3.27
CA ALA A 95 -9.89 9.57 -1.85
C ALA A 95 -9.04 8.55 -1.07
N LEU A 96 -8.03 9.03 -0.34
CA LEU A 96 -7.16 8.23 0.52
C LEU A 96 -7.82 8.05 1.89
N PRO A 97 -7.91 6.83 2.43
CA PRO A 97 -8.06 6.68 3.87
C PRO A 97 -6.77 7.16 4.54
N ILE A 98 -6.97 8.04 5.51
CA ILE A 98 -6.05 8.44 6.59
C ILE A 98 -5.07 7.36 7.01
#